data_AF-A0ABD1U8L8-F1
#
_entry.id   AF-A0ABD1U8L8-F1
#
_cell.length_a   1.000
_cell.length_b   1.000
_cell.length_c   1.000
_cell.angle_alpha   90.00
_cell.angle_beta   90.00
_cell.angle_gamma   90.00
#
_symmetry.space_group_name_H-M   'P 1'
#
loop_
_entity.id
_entity.type
_entity.pdbx_description
1 polymer ?
#
loop_
_entity_poly.entity_id
_entity_poly.type
_entity_poly.pdbx_seq_one_letter_code
_entity_poly.pdbx_strand_id
1 'polypeptide(L)'
;MDSRSGHATNIILNHDFSRGLHFWQPNSCHAFVNSEESGYPGAITAKLSGRYAVVTDRKESWQGLEQVIERVSTGCTYTVCAWVGVSGARHGVDNVDATLRLEYGNSEVEYLPIGR
;
A
#
# COMPACT_ATOMS: atom_id res chain seq x y z
N MET A 1 -5.01 20.07 32.94
CA MET A 1 -4.23 18.99 32.31
C MET A 1 -5.18 18.30 31.34
N ASP A 2 -5.26 18.82 30.12
CA ASP A 2 -6.09 18.22 29.07
C ASP A 2 -5.15 17.49 28.11
N SER A 3 -5.01 16.19 28.31
CA SER A 3 -4.38 15.28 27.37
C SER A 3 -5.28 15.15 26.15
N ARG A 4 -5.18 16.12 25.22
CA ARG A 4 -5.54 15.89 23.83
C ARG A 4 -4.65 14.75 23.34
N SER A 5 -5.14 13.53 23.41
CA SER A 5 -4.71 12.45 22.52
C SER A 5 -4.99 12.97 21.11
N GLY A 6 -3.98 13.62 20.52
CA GLY A 6 -4.03 14.06 19.14
C GLY A 6 -4.10 12.80 18.30
N HIS A 7 -5.31 12.40 17.90
CA HIS A 7 -5.50 11.30 16.97
C HIS A 7 -4.61 11.58 15.76
N ALA A 8 -3.54 10.81 15.60
CA ALA A 8 -2.70 10.86 14.43
C ALA A 8 -3.62 10.65 13.22
N THR A 9 -3.80 11.70 12.43
CA THR A 9 -4.68 11.63 11.27
C THR A 9 -3.96 10.84 10.19
N ASN A 10 -4.61 9.79 9.67
CA ASN A 10 -4.05 9.02 8.57
C ASN A 10 -3.86 9.94 7.35
N ILE A 11 -2.63 10.03 6.85
CA ILE A 11 -2.27 10.89 5.72
C ILE A 11 -2.43 10.17 4.37
N ILE A 12 -2.59 8.85 4.39
CA ILE A 12 -2.87 8.03 3.20
C ILE A 12 -4.35 8.18 2.84
N LEU A 13 -4.60 8.69 1.64
CA LEU A 13 -5.94 8.86 1.11
C LEU A 13 -6.47 7.52 0.58
N ASN A 14 -7.78 7.30 0.73
CA ASN A 14 -8.47 6.10 0.23
C ASN A 14 -7.75 4.79 0.65
N HIS A 15 -7.26 4.73 1.90
CA HIS A 15 -6.55 3.57 2.44
C HIS A 15 -7.45 2.33 2.63
N ASP A 16 -8.77 2.54 2.65
CA ASP A 16 -9.80 1.49 2.78
C ASP A 16 -10.33 1.00 1.42
N PHE A 17 -9.82 1.54 0.32
CA PHE A 17 -10.26 1.23 -1.04
C PHE A 17 -11.77 1.42 -1.28
N SER A 18 -12.44 2.24 -0.47
CA SER A 18 -13.87 2.53 -0.61
C SER A 18 -14.21 3.21 -1.93
N ARG A 19 -13.25 3.92 -2.52
CA ARG A 19 -13.36 4.61 -3.81
C ARG A 19 -12.56 3.91 -4.91
N GLY A 20 -12.44 2.58 -4.85
CA GLY A 20 -11.63 1.81 -5.78
C GLY A 20 -10.15 2.14 -5.61
N LEU A 21 -9.42 2.29 -6.72
CA LEU A 21 -8.00 2.68 -6.73
C LEU A 21 -7.78 4.21 -6.75
N HIS A 22 -8.78 5.03 -6.44
CA HIS A 22 -8.55 6.48 -6.45
C HIS A 22 -7.39 6.88 -5.52
N PHE A 23 -6.46 7.72 -5.99
CA PHE A 23 -5.18 8.08 -5.35
C PHE A 23 -4.10 6.99 -5.30
N TRP A 24 -4.42 5.76 -5.72
CA TRP A 24 -3.46 4.68 -5.86
C TRP A 24 -3.16 4.44 -7.33
N GLN A 25 -1.91 4.14 -7.65
CA GLN A 25 -1.49 3.83 -8.99
C GLN A 25 -0.69 2.52 -9.01
N PRO A 26 -0.98 1.61 -9.96
CA PRO A 26 -0.10 0.48 -10.21
C PRO A 26 1.18 0.95 -10.89
N ASN A 27 2.32 0.48 -10.41
CA ASN A 27 3.62 0.75 -10.99
C ASN A 27 4.05 -0.42 -11.87
N SER A 28 3.83 -0.28 -13.18
CA SER A 28 4.17 -1.28 -14.21
C SER A 28 3.61 -2.69 -13.95
N CYS A 29 2.45 -2.76 -13.28
CA CYS A 29 1.71 -3.98 -13.00
C CYS A 29 0.21 -3.76 -13.22
N HIS A 30 -0.60 -4.77 -12.96
CA HIS A 30 -2.06 -4.63 -12.94
C HIS A 30 -2.55 -4.55 -11.49
N ALA A 31 -3.55 -3.70 -11.23
CA ALA A 31 -4.21 -3.64 -9.95
C ALA A 31 -5.72 -3.43 -10.11
N PHE A 32 -6.50 -4.02 -9.20
CA PHE A 32 -7.94 -3.81 -9.08
C PHE A 32 -8.39 -3.97 -7.62
N VAL A 33 -9.60 -3.52 -7.28
CA VAL A 33 -10.15 -3.71 -5.93
C VAL A 33 -11.05 -4.94 -5.93
N ASN A 34 -10.83 -5.84 -4.98
CA ASN A 34 -11.75 -6.94 -4.71
C ASN A 34 -13.00 -6.37 -4.03
N SER A 35 -14.15 -6.52 -4.68
CA SER A 35 -15.46 -6.32 -4.06
C SER A 35 -16.02 -7.66 -3.60
N GLU A 36 -16.85 -7.64 -2.55
CA GLU A 36 -17.52 -8.83 -2.00
C GLU A 36 -18.35 -9.60 -3.05
N GLU A 37 -18.70 -8.98 -4.18
CA GLU A 37 -19.39 -9.61 -5.31
C GLU A 37 -18.48 -10.44 -6.24
N SER A 38 -17.16 -10.25 -6.18
CA SER A 38 -16.24 -10.81 -7.17
C SER A 38 -15.85 -12.28 -6.97
N GLY A 39 -16.39 -12.95 -5.93
CA GLY A 39 -16.43 -14.42 -5.85
C GLY A 39 -15.10 -15.16 -5.98
N TYR A 40 -13.94 -14.52 -5.75
CA TYR A 40 -12.63 -15.16 -5.86
C TYR A 40 -12.48 -16.26 -4.79
N PRO A 41 -12.57 -17.55 -5.16
CA PRO A 41 -12.49 -18.63 -4.21
C PRO A 41 -11.02 -19.05 -4.11
N GLY A 42 -10.25 -18.50 -3.18
CA GLY A 42 -8.90 -19.03 -3.01
C GLY A 42 -7.94 -18.39 -2.03
N ALA A 43 -8.16 -17.19 -1.50
CA ALA A 43 -7.07 -16.51 -0.79
C ALA A 43 -7.44 -15.65 0.43
N ILE A 44 -8.67 -15.70 0.93
CA ILE A 44 -9.06 -14.85 2.06
C ILE A 44 -9.19 -15.71 3.31
N THR A 45 -8.12 -15.79 4.10
CA THR A 45 -8.24 -16.08 5.52
C THR A 45 -9.11 -14.98 6.14
N ALA A 46 -10.01 -15.34 7.05
CA ALA A 46 -11.08 -14.52 7.64
C ALA A 46 -10.67 -13.18 8.31
N LYS A 47 -9.41 -12.74 8.16
CA LYS A 47 -8.84 -11.51 8.73
C LYS A 47 -8.84 -10.31 7.76
N LEU A 48 -9.00 -10.53 6.46
CA LEU A 48 -9.11 -9.48 5.44
C LEU A 48 -10.57 -9.32 4.98
N SER A 49 -11.52 -9.28 5.92
CA SER A 49 -12.91 -8.93 5.61
C SER A 49 -12.98 -7.45 5.19
N GLY A 50 -13.40 -7.17 3.96
CA GLY A 50 -13.54 -5.82 3.44
C GLY A 50 -12.94 -5.65 2.03
N ARG A 51 -12.94 -4.41 1.53
CA ARG A 51 -12.33 -4.06 0.23
C ARG A 51 -10.81 -4.04 0.36
N TYR A 52 -10.11 -4.64 -0.59
CA TYR A 52 -8.65 -4.61 -0.66
C TYR A 52 -8.20 -4.55 -2.11
N ALA A 53 -7.02 -3.98 -2.35
CA ALA A 53 -6.39 -3.99 -3.66
C ALA A 53 -5.72 -5.34 -3.92
N VAL A 54 -5.96 -5.90 -5.10
CA VAL A 54 -5.26 -7.04 -5.66
C VAL A 54 -4.25 -6.51 -6.68
N VAL A 55 -3.00 -6.92 -6.56
CA VAL A 55 -1.93 -6.59 -7.51
C VAL A 55 -1.50 -7.86 -8.23
N THR A 56 -1.58 -7.86 -9.56
CA THR A 56 -1.25 -9.00 -10.42
C THR A 56 -0.29 -8.58 -11.54
N ASP A 57 0.14 -9.55 -12.34
CA ASP A 57 1.00 -9.34 -13.51
C ASP A 57 2.32 -8.64 -13.19
N ARG A 58 2.82 -8.85 -11.97
CA ARG A 58 4.17 -8.46 -11.55
C ARG A 58 5.19 -9.39 -12.17
N LYS A 59 6.20 -8.80 -12.81
CA LYS A 59 7.35 -9.45 -13.44
C LYS A 59 8.66 -9.13 -12.72
N GLU A 60 8.70 -8.03 -11.97
CA GLU A 60 9.88 -7.57 -11.23
C GLU A 60 9.53 -7.24 -9.77
N SER A 61 10.52 -7.35 -8.87
CA SER A 61 10.31 -7.16 -7.43
C SER A 61 9.90 -5.75 -7.03
N TRP A 62 10.28 -4.73 -7.83
CA TRP A 62 9.96 -3.33 -7.58
C TRP A 62 8.56 -2.92 -8.02
N GLN A 63 7.88 -3.74 -8.82
CA GLN A 63 6.51 -3.45 -9.27
C GLN A 63 5.54 -3.61 -8.12
N GLY A 64 4.50 -2.78 -8.06
CA GLY A 64 3.59 -2.77 -6.93
C GLY A 64 2.52 -1.69 -7.01
N LEU A 65 1.88 -1.41 -5.88
CA LEU A 65 0.89 -0.35 -5.74
C LEU A 65 1.51 0.81 -4.96
N GLU A 66 1.37 2.03 -5.47
CA GLU A 66 1.97 3.23 -4.86
C GLU A 66 0.95 4.39 -4.78
N GLN A 67 1.21 5.33 -3.88
CA GLN A 67 0.43 6.56 -3.72
C GLN A 67 1.39 7.72 -3.46
N VAL A 68 1.18 8.84 -4.16
CA VAL A 68 1.86 10.10 -3.86
C VAL A 68 1.27 10.71 -2.60
N ILE A 69 2.10 11.01 -1.61
CA ILE A 69 1.66 11.54 -0.31
C ILE A 69 2.10 12.99 -0.18
N GLU A 70 1.16 13.92 -0.40
CA GLU A 70 1.43 15.37 -0.28
C GLU A 70 1.26 15.90 1.15
N ARG A 71 0.63 15.11 2.03
CA ARG A 71 0.25 15.52 3.40
C ARG A 71 1.36 15.23 4.42
N VAL A 72 2.61 15.41 4.01
CA VAL A 72 3.79 15.25 4.86
C VAL A 72 4.28 16.60 5.36
N SER A 73 4.91 16.62 6.52
CA SER A 73 5.49 17.81 7.16
C SER A 73 6.92 17.49 7.59
N THR A 74 7.82 18.45 7.37
CA THR A 74 9.24 18.30 7.71
C THR A 74 9.41 18.19 9.23
N GLY A 75 10.33 17.32 9.66
CA GLY A 75 10.60 17.07 11.08
C GLY A 75 9.56 16.19 11.79
N CYS A 76 8.54 15.69 11.09
CA CYS A 76 7.57 14.74 11.65
C CYS A 76 7.97 13.29 11.41
N THR A 77 7.68 12.41 12.37
CA THR A 77 7.80 10.96 12.22
C THR A 77 6.45 10.36 11.85
N TYR A 78 6.44 9.50 10.84
CA TYR A 78 5.26 8.79 10.37
C TYR A 78 5.45 7.29 10.54
N THR A 79 4.36 6.59 10.89
CA THR A 79 4.31 5.13 10.92
C THR A 79 3.39 4.65 9.81
N VAL A 80 3.87 3.71 9.01
CA VAL A 80 3.10 3.06 7.96
C VAL A 80 2.82 1.63 8.39
N CYS A 81 1.57 1.20 8.25
CA CYS A 81 1.16 -0.18 8.51
C CYS A 81 0.22 -0.64 7.39
N ALA A 82 0.39 -1.87 6.96
CA ALA A 82 -0.47 -2.49 5.95
C ALA A 82 -0.70 -3.96 6.29
N TRP A 83 -1.87 -4.47 5.94
CA TRP A 83 -2.16 -5.89 5.94
C TRP A 83 -1.98 -6.42 4.52
N VAL A 84 -1.11 -7.41 4.37
CA VAL A 84 -0.71 -7.94 3.06
C VAL A 84 -0.89 -9.45 3.04
N GLY A 85 -1.32 -9.97 1.89
CA GLY A 85 -1.43 -11.39 1.62
C GLY A 85 -0.86 -11.70 0.25
N VAL A 86 -0.11 -12.80 0.15
CA VAL A 86 0.43 -13.30 -1.12
C VAL A 86 -0.26 -14.62 -1.45
N SER A 87 -0.74 -14.73 -2.68
CA SER A 87 -1.42 -15.93 -3.19
C SER A 87 -0.83 -16.33 -4.53
N GLY A 88 -0.64 -17.63 -4.74
CA GLY A 88 -0.08 -18.18 -5.98
C GLY A 88 0.76 -19.43 -5.72
N ALA A 89 1.39 -19.95 -6.79
CA ALA A 89 2.33 -21.05 -6.69
C ALA A 89 3.54 -20.61 -5.85
N ARG A 90 3.76 -21.30 -4.72
CA ARG A 90 4.85 -20.97 -3.80
C ARG A 90 6.17 -21.50 -4.36
N HIS A 91 7.08 -20.60 -4.71
CA HIS A 91 8.44 -20.96 -5.12
C HIS A 91 9.48 -20.70 -4.02
N GLY A 92 9.06 -20.31 -2.80
CA GLY A 92 9.94 -20.03 -1.68
C GLY A 92 9.32 -19.08 -0.66
N VAL A 93 10.15 -18.25 -0.03
CA VAL A 93 9.72 -17.14 0.83
C VAL A 93 9.40 -15.94 -0.05
N ASP A 94 8.15 -15.50 -0.03
CA ASP A 94 7.74 -14.26 -0.70
C ASP A 94 8.09 -13.06 0.20
N ASN A 95 8.98 -12.18 -0.26
CA ASN A 95 9.26 -10.92 0.42
C ASN A 95 8.19 -9.89 0.07
N VAL A 96 7.74 -9.13 1.07
CA VAL A 96 6.89 -7.95 0.88
C VAL A 96 7.64 -6.75 1.40
N ASP A 97 8.11 -5.90 0.49
CA ASP A 97 8.88 -4.71 0.84
C ASP A 97 8.01 -3.45 0.75
N ALA A 98 8.26 -2.52 1.66
CA ALA A 98 7.69 -1.17 1.62
C ALA A 98 8.81 -0.16 1.37
N THR A 99 8.63 0.71 0.38
CA THR A 99 9.64 1.67 -0.06
C THR A 99 9.04 3.06 -0.16
N LEU A 100 9.78 4.07 0.31
CA LEU A 100 9.49 5.47 0.08
C LEU A 100 10.26 5.96 -1.16
N ARG A 101 9.54 6.43 -2.18
CA ARG A 101 10.11 7.12 -3.34
C ARG A 101 10.18 8.62 -3.02
N LEU A 102 11.38 9.15 -2.88
CA LEU A 102 11.64 10.58 -2.71
C LEU A 102 11.99 11.18 -4.07
N GLU A 103 11.32 12.26 -4.44
CA GLU A 103 11.62 13.02 -5.65
C GLU A 103 12.03 14.44 -5.24
N TYR A 104 13.28 14.80 -5.56
CA TYR A 104 13.88 16.08 -5.21
C TYR A 104 13.58 17.13 -6.30
N GLY A 105 13.71 18.41 -5.96
CA GLY A 105 13.41 19.52 -6.90
C GLY A 105 14.31 19.55 -8.16
N ASN A 106 15.42 18.81 -8.17
CA ASN A 106 16.30 18.59 -9.31
C ASN A 106 15.91 17.34 -10.15
N SER A 107 14.73 16.76 -9.91
CA SER A 107 14.24 15.50 -10.49
C SER A 107 15.05 14.25 -10.11
N GLU A 108 15.97 14.34 -9.15
CA GLU A 108 16.63 13.17 -8.60
C GLU A 108 15.64 12.32 -7.81
N VAL A 109 15.73 11.00 -7.96
CA VAL A 109 14.85 10.05 -7.28
C VAL A 109 15.65 9.13 -6.40
N GLU A 110 15.26 9.05 -5.13
CA GLU A 110 15.84 8.12 -4.15
C GLU A 110 14.76 7.16 -3.64
N TYR A 111 15.15 5.91 -3.40
CA TYR A 111 14.28 4.86 -2.89
C TYR A 111 14.77 4.40 -1.52
N LEU A 112 13.98 4.67 -0.48
CA LEU A 112 14.32 4.32 0.90
C LEU A 112 13.47 3.13 1.36
N PRO A 113 14.06 2.01 1.80
CA PRO A 113 13.30 0.93 2.40
C PRO A 113 12.77 1.36 3.77
N ILE A 114 11.47 1.18 3.99
CA ILE A 114 10.76 1.59 5.23
C ILE A 114 10.03 0.43 5.91
N GLY A 115 10.03 -0.76 5.32
CA GLY A 115 9.42 -1.96 5.91
C GLY A 115 9.73 -3.22 5.11
N ARG A 116 9.64 -4.36 5.80
CA ARG A 116 9.81 -5.72 5.27
C ARG A 116 8.99 -6.70 6.11
#